data_AF-A0A7C1VPN5-F1
#
_entry.id   AF-A0A7C1VPN5-F1
#
_cell.length_a   1.000
_cell.length_b   1.000
_cell.length_c   1.000
_cell.angle_alpha   90.00
_cell.angle_beta   90.00
_cell.angle_gamma   90.00
#
_symmetry.space_group_name_H-M   'P 1'
#
loop_
_entity.id
_entity.type
_entity.pdbx_description
1 polymer ?
#
loop_
_entity_poly.entity_id
_entity_poly.type
_entity_poly.pdbx_seq_one_letter_code
_entity_poly.pdbx_strand_id
1 'polypeptide(L)' 'MFGKIIFLIIIYLFFSMNLFAQKNNIPQELIKIKADQIIYDEKNNTYQAQGRVSLDQGKRHIEADKIMVNLNTN' A
#
# COMPACT_ATOMS: atom_id res chain seq x y z
N MET A 1 -13.40 -15.89 47.69
CA MET A 1 -14.00 -16.23 46.37
C MET A 1 -14.19 -15.00 45.48
N PHE A 2 -14.58 -13.83 46.04
CA PHE A 2 -14.82 -12.57 45.30
C PHE A 2 -13.60 -11.96 44.59
N GLY A 3 -12.38 -12.06 45.15
CA GLY A 3 -11.18 -11.47 44.53
C GLY A 3 -10.82 -12.06 43.16
N LYS A 4 -11.15 -13.33 42.91
CA LYS A 4 -10.93 -13.98 41.60
C LYS A 4 -11.85 -13.42 40.51
N ILE A 5 -13.07 -13.03 40.89
CA ILE A 5 -14.07 -12.49 39.96
C ILE A 5 -13.68 -11.08 39.52
N ILE A 6 -13.22 -10.24 40.45
CA ILE A 6 -12.76 -8.88 40.16
C ILE A 6 -11.54 -8.91 39.22
N PHE A 7 -10.62 -9.84 39.43
CA PHE A 7 -9.44 -10.00 38.58
C PHE A 7 -9.78 -10.37 37.13
N LEU A 8 -10.79 -11.23 36.92
CA LEU A 8 -11.26 -11.61 35.58
C LEU A 8 -11.92 -10.45 34.82
N ILE A 9 -12.65 -9.58 35.53
CA ILE A 9 -13.29 -8.39 34.95
C ILE A 9 -12.23 -7.39 34.45
N ILE A 10 -11.16 -7.19 35.23
CA ILE A 10 -10.06 -6.28 34.85
C ILE A 10 -9.33 -6.79 33.61
N ILE A 11 -9.07 -8.10 33.51
CA ILE A 11 -8.46 -8.70 32.32
C ILE A 11 -9.35 -8.54 31.09
N TYR A 12 -10.65 -8.74 31.24
CA TYR A 12 -11.61 -8.58 30.15
C TYR A 12 -11.66 -7.13 29.63
N LEU A 13 -11.59 -6.14 30.53
CA LEU A 13 -11.55 -4.72 30.16
C LEU A 13 -10.24 -4.32 29.47
N PHE A 14 -9.10 -4.94 29.80
CA PHE A 14 -7.84 -4.69 29.11
C PHE A 14 -7.79 -5.33 27.71
N PHE A 15 -8.48 -6.45 27.51
CA PHE A 15 -8.46 -7.15 26.22
C PHE A 15 -9.32 -6.46 25.15
N SER A 16 -10.37 -5.73 25.54
CA SER A 16 -11.27 -5.04 24.61
C SER A 16 -10.66 -3.81 23.92
N MET A 17 -9.53 -3.28 24.40
CA MET A 17 -8.88 -2.10 23.83
C MET A 17 -8.12 -2.35 22.51
N ASN A 18 -7.96 -3.61 22.08
CA ASN A 18 -7.17 -3.92 20.88
C ASN A 18 -7.96 -3.92 19.56
N LEU A 19 -9.25 -3.51 19.55
CA LEU A 19 -10.12 -3.69 18.38
C LEU A 19 -10.24 -2.48 17.44
N PHE A 20 -9.25 -1.58 17.41
CA PHE A 20 -9.22 -0.47 16.46
C PHE A 20 -7.90 -0.45 15.68
N ALA A 21 -7.70 -1.45 14.82
CA ALA A 21 -6.77 -1.29 13.69
C ALA A 21 -7.45 -0.39 12.65
N GLN A 22 -7.25 0.93 12.77
CA GLN A 22 -7.75 1.89 11.80
C GLN A 22 -7.04 1.65 10.46
N LYS A 23 -7.74 1.03 9.51
CA LYS A 23 -7.29 0.94 8.12
C LYS A 23 -7.26 2.36 7.56
N ASN A 24 -6.11 3.01 7.67
CA ASN A 24 -5.88 4.29 7.03
C ASN A 24 -6.04 4.08 5.52
N ASN A 25 -7.13 4.57 4.95
CA ASN A 25 -7.26 4.76 3.51
C ASN A 25 -6.32 5.91 3.15
N ILE A 26 -5.01 5.64 3.10
CA ILE A 26 -4.04 6.58 2.56
C ILE A 26 -4.53 6.84 1.13
N PRO A 27 -4.88 8.09 0.77
CA PRO A 27 -5.30 8.37 -0.59
C PRO A 27 -4.18 7.91 -1.51
N GLN A 28 -4.49 6.93 -2.36
CA GLN A 28 -3.50 6.36 -3.26
C GLN A 28 -3.01 7.49 -4.17
N GLU A 29 -1.77 7.91 -3.96
CA GLU A 29 -1.21 9.03 -4.69
C GLU A 29 -1.21 8.69 -6.19
N LEU A 30 -1.78 9.58 -6.99
CA LEU A 30 -1.91 9.39 -8.43
C LEU A 30 -0.51 9.16 -9.03
N ILE A 31 -0.34 8.01 -9.70
CA ILE A 31 0.89 7.67 -10.40
C ILE A 31 0.80 8.26 -11.81
N LYS A 32 1.79 9.07 -12.19
CA LYS A 32 1.95 9.59 -13.56
C LYS A 32 3.25 9.03 -14.13
N ILE A 33 3.18 8.44 -15.31
CA ILE A 33 4.34 7.89 -16.02
C ILE A 33 4.44 8.58 -17.37
N LYS A 34 5.63 9.08 -17.70
CA LYS A 34 6.00 9.61 -19.01
C LYS A 34 7.21 8.83 -19.52
N ALA A 35 7.19 8.46 -20.78
CA ALA A 35 8.27 7.76 -21.46
C ALA A 35 8.13 7.94 -22.97
N ASP A 36 9.18 7.60 -23.72
CA ASP A 36 9.15 7.56 -25.18
C ASP A 36 8.23 6.44 -25.69
N GLN A 37 8.21 5.30 -24.97
CA GLN A 37 7.33 4.17 -25.28
C GLN A 37 6.75 3.55 -24.01
N ILE A 38 5.46 3.21 -24.05
CA ILE A 38 4.78 2.46 -22.99
C ILE A 38 4.05 1.27 -23.65
N ILE A 39 4.32 0.07 -23.16
CA ILE A 39 3.69 -1.18 -23.60
C ILE A 39 2.97 -1.81 -22.42
N TYR A 40 1.72 -2.20 -22.61
CA TYR A 40 0.97 -2.98 -21.64
C TYR A 40 0.99 -4.45 -22.05
N ASP A 41 1.49 -5.30 -21.16
CA ASP A 41 1.40 -6.75 -21.30
C ASP A 41 0.22 -7.25 -20.46
N GLU A 42 -0.90 -7.52 -21.13
CA GLU A 42 -2.13 -7.98 -20.50
C GLU A 42 -1.97 -9.35 -19.85
N LYS A 43 -1.18 -10.25 -20.45
CA LYS A 43 -0.98 -11.62 -19.94
C LYS A 43 -0.30 -11.61 -18.57
N ASN A 44 0.68 -10.73 -18.40
CA ASN A 44 1.44 -10.59 -17.17
C ASN A 44 0.96 -9.42 -16.29
N ASN A 45 -0.10 -8.70 -16.71
CA ASN A 45 -0.65 -7.53 -16.05
C ASN A 45 0.44 -6.49 -15.68
N THR A 46 1.31 -6.19 -16.62
CA THR A 46 2.54 -5.42 -16.41
C THR A 46 2.67 -4.27 -17.41
N TYR A 47 3.00 -3.06 -16.93
CA TYR A 47 3.41 -1.94 -17.79
C TYR A 47 4.92 -1.91 -17.95
N GLN A 48 5.39 -1.79 -19.18
CA GLN A 48 6.80 -1.54 -19.51
C GLN A 48 6.93 -0.14 -20.12
N ALA A 49 7.67 0.74 -19.46
CA ALA A 49 8.01 2.07 -19.96
C ALA A 49 9.49 2.11 -20.33
N GLN A 50 9.83 2.68 -21.49
CA GLN A 50 11.20 2.76 -21.97
C GLN A 50 11.48 4.10 -22.67
N GLY A 51 12.72 4.57 -22.52
CA GLY A 51 13.22 5.81 -23.10
C GLY A 51 12.78 7.01 -22.28
N ARG A 52 13.77 7.68 -21.65
CA ARG A 52 13.58 8.90 -20.85
C ARG A 52 12.37 8.80 -19.91
N VAL A 53 12.32 7.73 -19.12
CA VAL A 53 11.19 7.44 -18.25
C VAL A 53 11.22 8.37 -17.05
N SER A 54 10.09 9.01 -16.76
CA SER A 54 9.84 9.84 -15.60
C SER A 54 8.55 9.36 -14.93
N LEU A 55 8.61 8.99 -13.66
CA LEU A 55 7.47 8.56 -12.85
C LEU A 55 7.31 9.49 -11.65
N ASP A 56 6.13 10.09 -11.55
CA ASP A 56 5.72 10.92 -10.41
C ASP A 56 4.65 10.20 -9.59
N GLN A 57 4.88 10.05 -8.29
CA GLN A 57 3.90 9.52 -7.33
C GLN A 57 3.92 10.40 -6.08
N GLY A 58 2.97 11.34 -6.01
CA GLY A 58 2.89 12.35 -4.95
C GLY A 58 4.18 13.16 -4.82
N LYS A 59 4.96 12.89 -3.76
CA LYS A 59 6.26 13.54 -3.52
C LYS A 59 7.47 12.79 -4.07
N ARG A 60 7.26 11.58 -4.60
CA ARG A 60 8.29 10.73 -5.15
C ARG A 60 8.44 11.00 -6.64
N HIS A 61 9.68 11.07 -7.09
CA HIS A 61 10.04 11.21 -8.49
C HIS A 61 11.11 10.18 -8.81
N ILE A 62 10.93 9.46 -9.91
CA ILE A 62 11.84 8.41 -10.38
C ILE A 62 12.16 8.68 -11.85
N GLU A 63 13.44 8.75 -12.18
CA GLU A 63 13.93 8.81 -13.56
C GLU A 63 14.71 7.54 -13.88
N ALA A 64 14.50 6.98 -15.07
CA ALA A 64 15.19 5.77 -15.51
C ALA A 64 15.16 5.61 -17.05
N ASP A 65 16.02 4.72 -17.56
CA ASP A 65 15.95 4.31 -18.97
C ASP A 65 14.79 3.35 -19.23
N LYS A 66 14.45 2.51 -18.25
CA LYS A 66 13.38 1.52 -18.31
C LYS A 66 12.75 1.30 -16.94
N ILE A 67 11.42 1.24 -16.89
CA ILE A 67 10.63 0.88 -15.70
C ILE A 67 9.66 -0.26 -16.06
N MET A 68 9.51 -1.21 -15.13
CA MET A 68 8.51 -2.27 -15.23
C MET A 68 7.62 -2.20 -13.99
N VAL A 69 6.31 -2.08 -14.18
CA VAL A 69 5.31 -1.97 -13.10
C VAL A 69 4.37 -3.16 -13.16
N ASN A 70 4.36 -3.98 -12.12
CA ASN A 70 3.46 -5.11 -11.98
C ASN A 70 2.20 -4.70 -11.20
N LEU A 71 1.04 -4.80 -11.84
CA LEU A 71 -0.25 -4.37 -11.25
C LEU A 71 -0.87 -5.40 -10.32
N ASN A 72 -0.30 -6.60 -10.20
CA ASN A 72 -0.80 -7.64 -9.29
C ASN A 72 -0.40 -7.39 -7.83
N THR A 73 0.52 -6.46 -7.59
CA THR A 73 0.98 -6.07 -6.25
C THR A 73 0.05 -4.98 -5.70
N ASN A 74 -0.84 -5.34 -4.77
CA ASN A 74 -1.68 -4.44 -3.98
C ASN A 74 -1.07 -4.22 -2.60
#